data_AF-A0A128FAC8-F1
#
_entry.id   AF-A0A128FAC8-F1
#
_cell.length_a   1.000
_cell.length_b   1.000
_cell.length_c   1.000
_cell.angle_alpha   90.00
_cell.angle_beta   90.00
_cell.angle_gamma   90.00
#
_symmetry.space_group_name_H-M   'P 1'
#
loop_
_entity.id
_entity.type
_entity.pdbx_description
1 polymer ?
#
loop_
_entity_poly.entity_id
_entity_poly.type
_entity_poly.pdbx_seq_one_letter_code
_entity_poly.pdbx_strand_id
1 'polypeptide(L)'
;MIIFNIDSAALIGPLLKNNAFEQGIALYFNDGKSNRRVKSCREIHEEFEGNGMFTSVFMGFRLTFTDGQELHIHADSNQAAKLLGQPYQINNTASKDLVDWVLG
;
A
#
# COMPACT_ATOMS: atom_id res chain seq x y z
N MET A 1 8.56 -15.61 3.90
CA MET A 1 7.16 -15.17 3.79
C MET A 1 7.03 -13.83 4.50
N ILE A 2 6.36 -12.85 3.88
CA ILE A 2 6.13 -11.52 4.45
C ILE A 2 4.63 -11.25 4.46
N ILE A 3 4.11 -10.81 5.59
CA ILE A 3 2.73 -10.38 5.77
C ILE A 3 2.78 -8.90 6.17
N PHE A 4 1.99 -8.08 5.49
CA PHE A 4 1.90 -6.64 5.76
C PHE A 4 0.46 -6.19 5.68
N ASN A 5 0.16 -5.04 6.28
CA ASN A 5 -1.14 -4.39 6.24
C ASN A 5 -0.98 -2.95 5.71
N ILE A 6 -2.04 -2.14 5.75
CA ILE A 6 -1.98 -0.77 5.26
C ILE A 6 -0.99 0.10 6.05
N ASP A 7 -0.91 -0.08 7.36
CA ASP A 7 -0.04 0.73 8.24
C ASP A 7 1.45 0.47 7.99
N SER A 8 1.79 -0.77 7.60
CA SER A 8 3.15 -1.19 7.29
C SER A 8 3.49 -1.10 5.80
N ALA A 9 2.54 -0.69 4.94
CA ALA A 9 2.73 -0.66 3.49
C ALA A 9 3.87 0.28 3.05
N ALA A 10 4.02 1.42 3.71
CA ALA A 10 5.11 2.36 3.44
C ALA A 10 6.49 1.75 3.79
N LEU A 11 6.57 1.02 4.90
CA LEU A 11 7.82 0.40 5.37
C LEU A 11 8.27 -0.73 4.45
N ILE A 12 7.33 -1.46 3.85
CA ILE A 12 7.65 -2.53 2.89
C ILE A 12 7.81 -2.02 1.46
N GLY A 13 7.57 -0.72 1.22
CA GLY A 13 7.68 -0.08 -0.08
C GLY A 13 8.97 -0.44 -0.82
N PRO A 14 10.18 -0.27 -0.23
CA PRO A 14 11.44 -0.65 -0.88
C PRO A 14 11.49 -2.12 -1.33
N LEU A 15 10.87 -3.02 -0.56
CA LEU A 15 10.78 -4.44 -0.91
C LEU A 15 9.83 -4.67 -2.09
N LEU A 16 8.72 -3.92 -2.16
CA LEU A 16 7.82 -3.91 -3.31
C LEU A 16 8.47 -3.35 -4.57
N LYS A 17 9.36 -2.35 -4.45
CA LYS A 17 10.11 -1.75 -5.58
C LYS A 17 11.15 -2.70 -6.18
N ASN A 18 11.81 -3.50 -5.34
CA ASN A 18 12.94 -4.34 -5.74
C ASN A 18 12.54 -5.72 -6.30
N ASN A 19 11.37 -5.82 -6.95
CA ASN A 19 10.86 -7.08 -7.52
C ASN A 19 10.89 -8.27 -6.54
N ALA A 20 10.34 -8.10 -5.32
CA ALA A 20 10.29 -9.17 -4.32
C ALA A 20 9.72 -10.51 -4.85
N PHE A 21 8.85 -10.46 -5.86
CA PHE A 21 8.30 -11.65 -6.52
C PHE A 21 9.34 -12.44 -7.32
N GLU A 22 10.30 -11.78 -7.96
CA GLU A 22 11.39 -12.43 -8.71
C GLU A 22 12.38 -13.10 -7.76
N GLN A 23 12.49 -12.61 -6.53
CA GLN A 23 13.30 -13.19 -5.47
C GLN A 23 12.62 -14.38 -4.76
N GLY A 24 11.45 -14.83 -5.25
CA GLY A 24 10.69 -15.93 -4.66
C GLY A 24 10.05 -15.60 -3.31
N ILE A 25 9.98 -14.31 -2.93
CA ILE A 25 9.39 -13.91 -1.65
C ILE A 25 7.88 -14.01 -1.74
N ALA A 26 7.29 -14.91 -0.95
CA ALA A 26 5.84 -14.98 -0.80
C ALA A 26 5.32 -13.79 0.04
N LEU A 27 4.57 -12.90 -0.62
CA LEU A 27 3.95 -11.70 -0.06
C LEU A 27 2.44 -11.89 0.18
N TYR A 28 1.97 -11.43 1.34
CA TYR A 28 0.56 -11.47 1.72
C TYR A 28 0.14 -10.10 2.27
N PHE A 29 -1.01 -9.61 1.82
CA PHE A 29 -1.67 -8.45 2.41
C PHE A 29 -2.71 -8.90 3.43
N ASN A 30 -2.64 -8.35 4.64
CA ASN A 30 -3.63 -8.54 5.68
C ASN A 30 -4.61 -7.36 5.64
N ASP A 31 -5.87 -7.65 5.34
CA ASP A 31 -6.97 -6.66 5.27
C ASP A 31 -7.74 -6.50 6.60
N GLY A 32 -7.19 -7.05 7.70
CA GLY A 32 -7.83 -7.14 9.02
C GLY A 32 -8.73 -8.35 9.19
N LYS A 33 -9.05 -9.10 8.13
CA LYS A 33 -9.89 -10.32 8.18
C LYS A 33 -9.14 -11.56 7.72
N SER A 34 -8.31 -11.42 6.69
CA SER A 34 -7.63 -12.53 6.04
C SER A 34 -6.27 -12.13 5.48
N ASN A 35 -5.39 -13.12 5.33
CA ASN A 35 -4.12 -12.96 4.64
C ASN A 35 -4.30 -13.30 3.16
N ARG A 36 -4.33 -12.28 2.32
CA ARG A 36 -4.53 -12.40 0.87
C ARG A 36 -3.19 -12.46 0.16
N ARG A 37 -2.95 -13.54 -0.58
CA ARG A 37 -1.70 -13.73 -1.31
C ARG A 37 -1.59 -12.71 -2.44
N VAL A 38 -0.52 -11.91 -2.44
CA VAL A 38 -0.21 -10.99 -3.53
C VAL A 38 0.41 -11.81 -4.66
N LYS A 39 -0.12 -11.63 -5.87
CA LYS A 39 0.36 -12.24 -7.11
C LYS A 39 1.40 -11.35 -7.80
N SER A 40 1.16 -10.05 -7.81
CA SER A 40 2.07 -9.06 -8.39
C SER A 40 1.91 -7.70 -7.71
N CYS A 41 2.97 -6.90 -7.76
CA CYS A 41 2.97 -5.49 -7.37
C CYS A 41 3.53 -4.66 -8.52
N ARG A 42 2.95 -3.48 -8.76
CA ARG A 42 3.46 -2.49 -9.71
C ARG A 42 3.44 -1.11 -9.08
N GLU A 43 4.42 -0.29 -9.41
CA GLU A 43 4.38 1.12 -9.06
C GLU A 43 3.33 1.85 -9.89
N ILE A 44 2.68 2.83 -9.27
CA ILE A 44 1.79 3.78 -9.93
C ILE A 44 2.54 5.10 -9.99
N HIS A 45 2.63 5.68 -11.19
CA HIS A 45 3.21 7.00 -11.41
C HIS A 45 2.20 7.88 -12.14
N GLU A 46 2.26 9.18 -11.88
CA GLU A 46 1.50 10.20 -12.60
C GLU A 46 2.47 11.04 -13.43
N GLU A 47 2.13 11.24 -14.71
CA GLU A 47 2.95 11.95 -15.67
C GLU A 47 2.42 13.37 -15.85
N PHE A 48 3.32 14.34 -15.79
CA PHE A 48 3.02 15.75 -15.96
C PHE A 48 3.93 16.35 -17.03
N GLU A 49 3.36 17.21 -17.87
CA GLU A 49 4.09 18.00 -18.86
C GLU A 49 4.02 19.48 -18.47
N GLY A 50 5.17 20.12 -18.25
CA GLY A 50 5.28 21.53 -17.91
C GLY A 50 6.46 22.17 -18.62
N ASN A 51 6.23 23.30 -19.32
CA ASN A 51 7.27 24.01 -20.09
C ASN A 51 8.07 23.12 -21.05
N GLY A 52 7.45 22.11 -21.65
CA GLY A 52 8.11 21.15 -22.56
C GLY A 52 8.97 20.09 -21.87
N MET A 53 8.87 19.93 -20.55
CA MET A 53 9.54 18.87 -19.79
C MET A 53 8.52 17.87 -19.24
N PHE A 54 8.74 16.59 -19.53
CA PHE A 54 7.99 15.49 -18.94
C PHE A 54 8.57 15.11 -17.58
N THR A 55 7.73 15.09 -16.55
CA THR A 55 8.08 14.66 -15.19
C THR A 55 7.15 13.53 -14.78
N SER A 56 7.69 12.50 -14.13
CA SER A 56 6.93 11.38 -13.58
C SER A 56 7.04 11.41 -12.06
N VAL A 57 5.91 11.35 -11.37
CA VAL A 57 5.82 11.39 -9.91
C VAL A 57 5.30 10.05 -9.40
N PHE A 58 6.01 9.46 -8.45
CA PHE A 58 5.59 8.21 -7.80
C PHE A 58 4.34 8.45 -6.93
N MET A 59 3.25 7.75 -7.24
CA MET A 59 1.96 7.89 -6.56
C MET A 59 1.65 6.73 -5.60
N GLY A 60 2.33 5.59 -5.73
CA GLY A 60 2.10 4.43 -4.86
C GLY A 60 2.24 3.08 -5.54
N PHE A 61 1.50 2.08 -5.05
CA PHE A 61 1.56 0.70 -5.48
C PHE A 61 0.19 0.14 -5.85
N ARG A 62 0.14 -0.66 -6.91
CA ARG A 62 -0.98 -1.51 -7.28
C ARG A 62 -0.62 -2.96 -6.97
N LEU A 63 -1.35 -3.56 -6.04
CA LEU A 63 -1.28 -4.98 -5.73
C LEU A 63 -2.36 -5.72 -6.50
N THR A 64 -2.02 -6.86 -7.09
CA THR A 64 -2.97 -7.81 -7.67
C THR A 64 -2.92 -9.09 -6.85
N PHE A 65 -4.09 -9.62 -6.48
CA PHE A 65 -4.22 -10.84 -5.70
C PHE A 65 -4.46 -12.06 -6.60
N THR A 66 -4.35 -13.26 -6.04
CA THR A 66 -4.57 -14.52 -6.77
C THR A 66 -6.01 -14.71 -7.25
N ASP A 67 -6.98 -14.07 -6.61
CA ASP A 67 -8.40 -14.06 -6.98
C ASP A 67 -8.72 -13.03 -8.08
N GLY A 68 -7.72 -12.30 -8.59
CA GLY A 68 -7.86 -11.29 -9.63
C GLY A 68 -8.29 -9.90 -9.12
N GLN A 69 -8.57 -9.76 -7.83
CA GLN A 69 -8.86 -8.46 -7.25
C GLN A 69 -7.59 -7.62 -7.10
N GLU A 70 -7.78 -6.32 -6.91
CA GLU A 70 -6.68 -5.36 -6.83
C GLU A 70 -6.84 -4.40 -5.66
N LEU A 71 -5.70 -3.97 -5.11
CA LEU A 71 -5.62 -2.94 -4.08
C LEU A 71 -4.64 -1.87 -4.52
N HIS A 72 -5.07 -0.61 -4.43
CA HIS A 72 -4.24 0.55 -4.73
C HIS A 72 -3.83 1.20 -3.41
N ILE A 73 -2.54 1.23 -3.16
CA ILE A 73 -1.92 1.85 -1.99
C ILE A 73 -1.28 3.14 -2.46
N HIS A 74 -1.87 4.27 -2.11
CA HIS A 74 -1.31 5.58 -2.45
C HIS A 74 -0.18 5.94 -1.47
N ALA A 75 0.90 6.49 -2.00
CA ALA A 75 2.10 6.81 -1.22
C ALA A 75 2.08 8.19 -0.56
N ASP A 76 1.09 9.06 -0.84
CA ASP A 76 1.19 10.47 -0.44
C ASP A 76 0.00 11.06 0.35
N SER A 77 0.38 11.85 1.37
CA SER A 77 -0.37 12.82 2.20
C SER A 77 -1.76 12.42 2.74
N ASN A 78 -1.82 11.96 3.99
CA ASN A 78 -3.03 12.03 4.84
C ASN A 78 -4.34 11.33 4.35
N GLN A 79 -4.33 10.52 3.29
CA GLN A 79 -5.53 9.82 2.81
C GLN A 79 -5.28 8.32 2.63
N ALA A 80 -6.13 7.51 3.29
CA ALA A 80 -6.00 6.06 3.24
C ALA A 80 -6.38 5.47 1.88
N ALA A 81 -5.75 4.34 1.58
CA ALA A 81 -5.96 3.52 0.39
C ALA A 81 -7.45 3.34 0.04
N LYS A 82 -7.77 3.53 -1.25
CA LYS A 82 -9.11 3.35 -1.79
C LYS A 82 -9.19 1.98 -2.46
N LEU A 83 -10.03 1.09 -1.93
CA LEU A 83 -10.46 -0.11 -2.65
C LEU A 83 -11.37 0.32 -3.81
N LEU A 84 -10.98 0.03 -5.05
CA LEU A 84 -11.87 0.23 -6.19
C LEU A 84 -12.98 -0.83 -6.14
N GLY A 85 -14.14 -0.44 -5.60
CA GLY A 85 -15.36 -1.26 -5.55
C GLY A 85 -16.25 -1.03 -4.34
N GLN A 86 -15.70 -0.57 -3.20
CA GLN A 86 -16.45 -0.11 -2.02
C GLN A 86 -15.56 0.88 -1.24
N PRO A 87 -16.12 1.93 -0.60
CA PRO A 87 -15.33 2.84 0.22
C PRO A 87 -14.68 2.05 1.37
N TYR A 88 -13.35 2.05 1.42
CA TYR A 88 -12.62 1.57 2.59
C TYR A 88 -12.97 2.50 3.76
N GLN A 89 -13.79 2.01 4.68
CA GLN A 89 -14.05 2.70 5.94
C GLN A 89 -12.82 2.50 6.81
N ILE A 90 -11.99 3.54 6.93
CA ILE A 90 -10.99 3.61 7.99
C ILE A 90 -11.80 3.65 9.28
N ASN A 91 -11.89 2.53 10.00
CA ASN A 91 -12.27 2.57 11.40
C ASN A 91 -11.08 3.20 12.12
N ASN A 92 -11.01 4.53 12.06
CA ASN A 92 -10.06 5.37 12.76
C ASN A 92 -10.44 5.34 14.25
N THR A 93 -10.33 4.16 14.83
CA THR A 93 -10.12 4.01 16.26
C THR A 93 -8.69 4.43 16.43
N ALA A 94 -8.47 5.75 16.48
CA ALA A 94 -7.25 6.31 17.02
C ALA A 94 -7.02 5.54 18.32
N SER A 95 -6.02 4.67 18.31
CA SER A 95 -5.64 3.90 19.49
C SER A 95 -5.37 4.93 20.56
N LYS A 96 -6.29 4.99 21.53
CA LYS A 96 -6.19 5.84 22.71
C LYS A 96 -4.93 5.50 23.51
N ASP A 97 -4.34 4.32 23.24
CA ASP A 97 -3.18 3.78 23.94
C ASP A 97 -1.85 4.45 23.56
N LEU A 98 -1.72 5.10 22.39
CA LEU A 98 -0.47 5.77 22.01
C LEU A 98 -0.28 7.14 22.66
N VAL A 99 -1.37 7.78 23.10
CA VAL A 99 -1.31 9.09 23.77
C VAL A 99 -0.98 8.93 25.28
N ASP A 100 -1.36 7.81 25.88
CA ASP A 100 -1.11 7.54 27.31
C ASP A 100 0.35 7.13 27.62
N TRP A 101 1.18 6.79 26.62
CA TRP A 101 2.59 6.41 26.85
C TRP A 101 3.58 7.59 26.83
N VAL A 102 3.18 8.74 26.27
CA VAL A 102 4.06 9.93 26.14
C VAL A 102 3.81 10.94 27.28
N LEU A 103 2.71 10.79 28.02
CA LEU A 103 2.33 11.71 29.11
C LEU A 103 2.24 11.04 30.49
N GLY A 104 2.79 9.83 30.65
CA GLY A 104 2.94 9.12 31.93
C GLY A 104 4.34 9.19 32.49
#